data_AF-A0A7S0NGJ2-F1
#
_entry.id   AF-A0A7S0NGJ2-F1
#
_cell.length_a   1.000
_cell.length_b   1.000
_cell.length_c   1.000
_cell.angle_alpha   90.00
_cell.angle_beta   90.00
_cell.angle_gamma   90.00
#
_symmetry.space_group_name_H-M   'P 1'
#
loop_
_entity.id
_entity.type
_entity.pdbx_description
1 polymer ?
#
loop_
_entity_poly.entity_id
_entity_poly.type
_entity_poly.pdbx_seq_one_letter_code
_entity_poly.pdbx_strand_id
1 'polypeptide(L)'
;CEAPVSASFQARVAVAVEDAKNTLSETEALVGRFATWYTPIVLGLAVVLGCYKGVQQFLVVLVAGCPCALLGAAPFVQGATLTLLAKRHRLLVKHATTLESLATIKAIGLDKTGTLTTGQFE
;
A
#
# COMPACT_ATOMS: atom_id res chain seq x y z
N CYS A 1 -34.86 -19.78 20.60
CA CYS A 1 -33.60 -20.32 20.05
C CYS A 1 -32.86 -19.18 19.37
N GLU A 2 -32.04 -18.44 20.14
CA GLU A 2 -31.18 -17.38 19.59
C GLU A 2 -29.92 -18.08 19.06
N ALA A 3 -29.80 -18.23 17.74
CA ALA A 3 -28.56 -18.72 17.15
C ALA A 3 -27.49 -17.62 17.27
N PRO A 4 -26.24 -17.94 17.62
CA PRO A 4 -25.19 -16.94 17.77
C PRO A 4 -24.98 -16.17 16.46
N VAL A 5 -24.96 -14.83 16.55
CA VAL A 5 -24.85 -13.86 15.43
C VAL A 5 -23.67 -14.17 14.48
N SER A 6 -22.67 -14.92 14.96
CA SER A 6 -21.48 -15.35 14.23
C SER A 6 -21.74 -16.29 13.05
N ALA A 7 -22.92 -16.91 12.93
CA ALA A 7 -23.26 -17.81 11.81
C ALA A 7 -24.06 -17.14 10.67
N SER A 8 -24.41 -15.86 10.78
CA SER A 8 -25.22 -15.16 9.78
C SER A 8 -24.42 -14.78 8.52
N PHE A 9 -25.05 -14.83 7.35
CA PHE A 9 -24.43 -14.42 6.08
C PHE A 9 -23.93 -12.97 6.13
N GLN A 10 -24.64 -12.09 6.83
CA GLN A 10 -24.26 -10.69 7.02
C GLN A 10 -22.98 -10.53 7.83
N ALA A 11 -22.79 -11.32 8.89
CA ALA A 11 -21.54 -11.32 9.67
C ALA A 11 -20.35 -11.79 8.81
N ARG A 12 -20.55 -12.81 7.95
CA ARG A 12 -19.50 -13.29 7.03
C ARG A 12 -19.14 -12.25 5.97
N VAL A 13 -20.13 -11.54 5.42
CA VAL A 13 -19.90 -10.44 4.47
C VAL A 13 -19.19 -9.27 5.16
N ALA A 14 -19.58 -8.92 6.39
CA ALA A 14 -18.94 -7.84 7.14
C ALA A 14 -17.46 -8.15 7.44
N VAL A 15 -17.15 -9.38 7.88
CA VAL A 15 -15.77 -9.82 8.11
C VAL A 15 -14.95 -9.83 6.82
N ALA A 16 -15.51 -10.34 5.71
CA ALA A 16 -14.83 -10.32 4.42
C ALA A 16 -14.56 -8.89 3.91
N VAL A 17 -15.45 -7.93 4.19
CA VAL A 17 -15.25 -6.51 3.86
C VAL A 17 -14.17 -5.88 4.74
N GLU A 18 -14.09 -6.24 6.01
CA GLU A 18 -13.08 -5.71 6.93
C GLU A 18 -11.68 -6.28 6.62
N ASP A 19 -11.58 -7.56 6.30
CA ASP A 19 -10.33 -8.20 5.86
C ASP A 19 -9.79 -7.56 4.58
N ALA A 20 -10.67 -7.18 3.64
CA ALA A 20 -10.26 -6.49 2.42
C ALA A 20 -9.70 -5.08 2.70
N LYS A 21 -10.15 -4.40 3.76
CA LYS A 21 -9.70 -3.04 4.12
C LYS A 21 -8.33 -3.02 4.79
N ASN A 22 -7.90 -4.12 5.40
CA ASN A 22 -6.64 -4.21 6.15
C ASN A 22 -5.45 -4.75 5.33
N THR A 23 -5.62 -4.88 4.01
CA THR A 23 -4.52 -5.33 3.15
C THR A 23 -3.56 -4.17 2.87
N LEU A 24 -2.35 -4.25 3.43
CA LEU A 24 -1.25 -3.36 3.06
C LEU A 24 -0.81 -3.67 1.62
N SER A 25 -0.36 -2.64 0.91
CA SER A 25 0.17 -2.80 -0.45
C SER A 25 1.45 -3.64 -0.43
N GLU A 26 1.66 -4.51 -1.41
CA GLU A 26 2.86 -5.37 -1.48
C GLU A 26 4.13 -4.53 -1.57
N THR A 27 4.10 -3.41 -2.29
CA THR A 27 5.24 -2.49 -2.39
C THR A 27 5.54 -1.81 -1.06
N GLU A 28 4.52 -1.45 -0.29
CA GLU A 28 4.69 -0.86 1.05
C GLU A 28 5.30 -1.87 2.03
N ALA A 29 4.85 -3.13 1.96
CA ALA A 29 5.42 -4.21 2.76
C ALA A 29 6.89 -4.49 2.40
N LEU A 30 7.25 -4.41 1.11
CA LEU A 30 8.63 -4.61 0.64
C LEU A 30 9.56 -3.50 1.11
N VAL A 31 9.13 -2.23 1.03
CA VAL A 31 9.87 -1.09 1.58
C VAL A 31 10.00 -1.19 3.10
N GLY A 32 8.94 -1.59 3.80
CA GLY A 32 8.96 -1.82 5.25
C GLY A 32 9.96 -2.91 5.66
N ARG A 33 10.01 -4.02 4.92
CA ARG A 33 10.96 -5.11 5.15
C ARG A 33 12.39 -4.67 4.91
N PHE A 34 12.64 -3.87 3.87
CA PHE A 34 13.96 -3.29 3.63
C PHE A 34 14.36 -2.34 4.78
N ALA A 35 13.46 -1.47 5.22
CA ALA A 35 13.71 -0.51 6.30
C ALA A 35 14.05 -1.20 7.63
N THR A 36 13.45 -2.37 7.89
CA THR A 36 13.70 -3.16 9.12
C THR A 36 15.15 -3.64 9.19
N TRP A 37 15.78 -3.95 8.05
CA TRP A 37 17.18 -4.36 8.00
C TRP A 37 18.14 -3.19 7.82
N TYR A 38 17.75 -2.18 7.06
CA TYR A 38 18.56 -0.98 6.80
C TYR A 38 18.82 -0.15 8.07
N THR A 39 17.77 0.10 8.85
CA THR A 39 17.85 0.94 10.06
C THR A 39 18.89 0.47 11.09
N PRO A 40 18.91 -0.82 11.51
CA PRO A 40 19.93 -1.28 12.45
C PRO A 40 21.35 -1.27 11.87
N ILE A 41 21.52 -1.43 10.56
CA ILE A 41 22.84 -1.38 9.91
C ILE A 41 23.40 0.03 9.95
N VAL A 42 22.62 1.03 9.54
CA VAL A 42 23.06 2.44 9.54
C VAL A 42 23.34 2.90 10.97
N LEU A 43 22.49 2.50 11.94
CA LEU A 43 22.71 2.81 13.34
C LEU A 43 23.99 2.17 13.88
N GLY A 44 24.23 0.90 13.58
CA GLY A 44 25.45 0.20 13.96
C GLY A 44 26.71 0.86 13.38
N LEU A 45 26.68 1.22 12.09
CA LEU A 45 27.78 1.93 11.43
C LEU A 45 28.04 3.30 12.05
N ALA A 46 26.97 4.05 12.35
CA ALA A 46 27.06 5.36 12.99
C ALA A 46 27.76 5.25 14.36
N VAL A 47 27.37 4.28 15.20
CA VAL A 47 27.98 4.07 16.52
C VAL A 47 29.47 3.69 16.41
N VAL A 48 29.82 2.79 15.50
CA VAL A 48 31.22 2.36 15.29
C VAL A 48 32.09 3.55 14.86
N LEU A 49 31.64 4.32 13.87
CA LEU A 49 32.38 5.48 13.38
C LEU A 49 32.44 6.62 14.41
N GLY A 50 31.36 6.82 15.16
CA GLY A 50 31.29 7.79 16.25
C GLY A 50 32.27 7.50 17.37
N CYS A 51 32.46 6.22 17.73
CA CYS A 51 33.42 5.82 18.75
C CYS A 51 34.87 6.02 18.29
N TYR A 52 35.15 5.83 17.00
CA TYR A 52 36.52 5.91 16.47
C TYR A 52 36.95 7.34 16.10
N LYS A 53 36.03 8.16 15.57
CA LYS A 53 36.34 9.48 14.99
C LYS A 53 35.60 10.64 15.66
N GLY A 54 34.77 10.37 16.66
CA GLY A 54 34.08 11.37 17.47
C GLY A 54 32.67 11.72 17.00
N VAL A 55 31.98 12.53 17.81
CA VAL A 55 30.54 12.85 17.69
C VAL A 55 30.17 13.52 16.36
N GLN A 56 31.09 14.28 15.76
CA GLN A 56 30.83 14.92 14.47
C GLN A 56 30.58 13.90 13.35
N GLN A 57 31.33 12.80 13.33
CA GLN A 57 31.14 11.76 12.32
C GLN A 57 29.88 10.92 12.55
N PHE A 58 29.52 10.69 13.82
CA PHE A 58 28.26 10.04 14.17
C PHE A 58 27.05 10.78 13.55
N LEU A 59 26.97 12.10 13.74
CA LEU A 59 25.87 12.92 13.23
C LEU A 59 25.82 12.95 11.70
N VAL A 60 26.97 13.06 11.04
CA VAL A 60 27.03 13.08 9.57
C VAL A 60 26.49 11.78 8.99
N VAL A 61 26.87 10.63 9.55
CA VAL A 61 26.38 9.31 9.07
C VAL A 61 24.89 9.15 9.32
N LEU A 62 24.39 9.63 10.47
CA LEU A 62 22.98 9.51 10.82
C LEU A 62 22.08 10.37 9.92
N VAL A 63 22.51 11.58 9.59
CA VAL A 63 21.78 12.47 8.67
C VAL A 63 21.87 11.98 7.23
N ALA A 64 23.08 11.60 6.77
CA ALA A 64 23.27 11.08 5.41
C ALA A 64 22.53 9.76 5.16
N GLY A 65 22.32 8.96 6.22
CA GLY A 65 21.61 7.68 6.17
C GLY A 65 20.09 7.76 6.28
N CYS A 66 19.45 8.93 6.40
CA CYS A 66 17.99 8.98 6.47
C CYS A 66 17.35 8.52 5.15
N PRO A 67 16.56 7.42 5.12
CA PRO A 67 15.94 6.92 3.90
C PRO A 67 14.63 7.66 3.56
N CYS A 68 14.50 8.93 3.96
CA CYS A 68 13.21 9.63 3.99
C CYS A 68 12.54 9.74 2.60
N ALA A 69 13.34 9.84 1.52
CA ALA A 69 12.84 9.83 0.15
C ALA A 69 12.27 8.45 -0.27
N LEU A 70 12.86 7.35 0.19
CA LEU A 70 12.44 6.00 -0.15
C LEU A 70 11.09 5.66 0.48
N LEU A 71 10.89 5.99 1.77
CA LEU A 71 9.65 5.70 2.49
C LEU A 71 8.47 6.54 1.96
N GLY A 72 8.72 7.78 1.57
CA GLY A 72 7.66 8.68 1.08
C GLY A 72 7.26 8.46 -0.38
N ALA A 73 8.07 7.73 -1.16
CA ALA A 73 7.84 7.60 -2.61
C ALA A 73 6.53 6.87 -2.95
N ALA A 74 6.24 5.76 -2.26
CA ALA A 74 5.04 4.95 -2.52
C ALA A 74 3.72 5.72 -2.33
N PRO A 75 3.43 6.33 -1.16
CA PRO A 75 2.17 7.07 -0.97
C PRO A 75 2.08 8.31 -1.86
N PHE A 76 3.22 8.95 -2.17
CA PHE A 76 3.27 10.10 -3.06
C PHE A 76 2.84 9.73 -4.49
N VAL A 77 3.40 8.65 -5.04
CA VAL A 77 3.06 8.17 -6.39
C VAL A 77 1.60 7.67 -6.44
N GLN A 78 1.16 6.93 -5.43
CA GLN A 78 -0.23 6.46 -5.34
C GLN A 78 -1.22 7.63 -5.32
N GLY A 79 -0.99 8.65 -4.49
CA GLY A 79 -1.84 9.84 -4.44
C GLY A 79 -1.84 10.65 -5.74
N ALA A 80 -0.67 10.85 -6.34
CA ALA A 80 -0.55 11.53 -7.64
C ALA A 80 -1.31 10.77 -8.75
N THR A 81 -1.21 9.44 -8.76
CA THR A 81 -1.88 8.60 -9.76
C THR A 81 -3.39 8.62 -9.57
N LEU A 82 -3.89 8.48 -8.33
CA LEU A 82 -5.32 8.60 -8.02
C LEU A 82 -5.92 9.93 -8.49
N THR A 83 -5.25 11.03 -8.17
CA THR A 83 -5.72 12.37 -8.58
C THR A 83 -5.69 12.55 -10.11
N LEU A 84 -4.68 11.99 -10.79
CA LEU A 84 -4.58 12.02 -12.25
C LEU A 84 -5.71 11.21 -12.92
N LEU A 85 -6.00 9.99 -12.43
CA LEU A 85 -7.06 9.14 -12.97
C LEU A 85 -8.44 9.76 -12.79
N ALA A 86 -8.71 10.32 -11.61
CA ALA A 86 -9.98 10.97 -11.33
C ALA A 86 -10.19 12.21 -12.23
N LYS A 87 -9.18 13.08 -12.34
CA LYS A 87 -9.29 14.34 -13.09
C LYS A 87 -9.27 14.16 -14.60
N ARG A 88 -8.35 13.34 -15.13
CA ARG A 88 -8.17 13.20 -16.60
C ARG A 88 -9.03 12.11 -17.21
N HIS A 89 -9.21 11.00 -16.51
CA HIS A 89 -9.84 9.81 -17.10
C HIS A 89 -11.24 9.53 -16.54
N ARG A 90 -11.71 10.32 -15.56
CA ARG A 90 -12.98 10.09 -14.84
C ARG A 90 -13.09 8.66 -14.28
N LEU A 91 -11.96 8.03 -14.01
CA LEU A 91 -11.88 6.71 -13.41
C LEU A 91 -11.85 6.89 -11.90
N LEU A 92 -12.83 6.30 -11.21
CA LEU A 92 -12.89 6.31 -9.76
C LEU A 92 -12.23 5.05 -9.21
N VAL A 93 -11.06 5.21 -8.61
CA VAL A 93 -10.34 4.13 -7.94
C VAL A 93 -10.46 4.31 -6.44
N LYS A 94 -11.04 3.31 -5.76
CA LYS A 94 -11.45 3.41 -4.35
C LYS A 94 -10.30 3.21 -3.36
N HIS A 95 -9.29 2.40 -3.73
CA HIS A 95 -8.16 2.06 -2.87
C HIS A 95 -6.84 2.12 -3.65
N ALA A 96 -5.77 2.62 -3.03
CA ALA A 96 -4.45 2.68 -3.67
C ALA A 96 -3.88 1.30 -4.01
N THR A 97 -4.13 0.29 -3.16
CA THR A 97 -3.70 -1.10 -3.38
C THR A 97 -4.24 -1.70 -4.67
N THR A 98 -5.43 -1.29 -5.10
CA THR A 98 -6.00 -1.76 -6.38
C THR A 98 -5.23 -1.27 -7.60
N LEU A 99 -4.44 -0.18 -7.49
CA LEU A 99 -3.56 0.23 -8.59
C LEU A 99 -2.42 -0.76 -8.81
N GLU A 100 -1.88 -1.35 -7.75
CA GLU A 100 -0.81 -2.35 -7.87
C GLU A 100 -1.35 -3.65 -8.48
N SER A 101 -2.52 -4.09 -8.02
CA SER A 101 -3.20 -5.24 -8.63
C SER A 101 -3.50 -4.96 -10.11
N LEU A 102 -4.01 -3.76 -10.43
CA LEU A 102 -4.33 -3.36 -11.80
C LEU A 102 -3.12 -3.39 -12.74
N ALA A 103 -1.91 -3.10 -12.23
CA ALA A 103 -0.67 -3.21 -13.00
C ALA A 103 -0.31 -4.65 -13.40
N THR A 104 -0.79 -5.65 -12.64
CA THR A 104 -0.49 -7.08 -12.85
C THR A 104 -1.64 -7.83 -13.54
N ILE A 105 -2.80 -7.21 -13.72
CA ILE A 105 -3.96 -7.85 -14.35
C ILE A 105 -3.67 -8.18 -15.82
N LYS A 106 -3.85 -9.45 -16.18
CA LYS A 106 -3.67 -9.96 -17.55
C LYS A 106 -4.98 -10.22 -18.29
N ALA A 107 -6.07 -10.41 -17.57
CA ALA A 107 -7.38 -10.72 -18.12
C ALA A 107 -8.45 -9.88 -17.41
N ILE A 108 -9.38 -9.34 -18.18
CA ILE A 108 -10.51 -8.56 -17.68
C ILE A 108 -11.77 -9.36 -18.01
N GLY A 109 -12.48 -9.80 -16.97
CA GLY A 109 -13.82 -10.35 -17.10
C GLY A 109 -14.83 -9.20 -17.08
N LEU A 110 -15.59 -9.04 -18.16
CA LEU A 110 -16.68 -8.07 -18.23
C LEU A 110 -18.01 -8.81 -18.05
N ASP A 111 -18.87 -8.30 -17.17
CA ASP A 111 -20.22 -8.82 -17.05
C ASP A 111 -21.04 -8.45 -18.30
N LYS A 112 -21.94 -9.32 -18.73
CA LYS A 112 -22.73 -9.06 -19.93
C LYS A 112 -23.84 -8.06 -19.63
N THR A 113 -24.62 -8.30 -18.58
CA THR A 113 -25.83 -7.54 -18.28
C THR A 113 -25.47 -6.25 -17.57
N GLY A 114 -25.80 -5.09 -18.15
CA GLY A 114 -25.58 -3.79 -17.51
C GLY A 114 -24.14 -3.25 -17.58
N THR A 115 -23.15 -4.06 -18.02
CA THR A 115 -21.80 -3.58 -18.36
C THR A 115 -21.59 -3.54 -19.87
N LEU A 116 -21.77 -4.66 -20.58
CA LEU A 116 -21.72 -4.68 -22.06
C LEU A 116 -23.04 -4.29 -22.70
N THR A 117 -24.16 -4.66 -22.08
CA THR A 117 -25.50 -4.26 -22.53
C THR A 117 -26.02 -3.10 -21.70
N THR A 118 -26.86 -2.26 -22.31
CA THR A 118 -27.57 -1.17 -21.61
C THR A 118 -28.65 -1.70 -20.66
N GLY A 119 -28.90 -3.00 -20.61
CA GLY A 119 -29.92 -3.62 -19.76
C GLY A 119 -31.36 -3.28 -20.18
N GLN A 120 -31.55 -2.64 -21.34
CA GLN A 120 -32.86 -2.39 -21.91
C GLN A 120 -33.21 -3.54 -22.85
N PHE A 121 -34.25 -4.29 -22.49
CA PHE A 121 -34.87 -5.29 -23.33
C PHE A 121 -36.06 -4.62 -24.02
N GLU A 122 -35.93 -4.36 -25.32
CA GLU A 122 -37.06 -4.00 -26.19
C GLU A 122 -37.78 -5.26 -26.66
#